data_AF-A0A821CQH8-F1
#
_entry.id   AF-A0A821CQH8-F1
#
_cell.length_a   1.000
_cell.length_b   1.000
_cell.length_c   1.000
_cell.angle_alpha   90.00
_cell.angle_beta   90.00
_cell.angle_gamma   90.00
#
_symmetry.space_group_name_H-M   'P 1'
#
loop_
_entity.id
_entity.type
_entity.pdbx_description
1 polymer ?
#
loop_
_entity_poly.entity_id
_entity_poly.type
_entity_poly.pdbx_seq_one_letter_code
_entity_poly.pdbx_strand_id
1 'polypeptide(L)'
;KGSRCCKIHTSNGYLLREDFFKLTAYKDDYRIFNLNYIVNTMQKLRKMVNSNKNVDFDDPLSLSDIEYKNLTGFTRTQHDHVLSYIPAGALKTSINRSPHCVITCLLMKLRLGVSNSVLASMLGIDNKRKVTDIIHSTSAALVKYFVPHYLGLAHINRE
;
A
#
# COMPACT_ATOMS: atom_id res chain seq x y z
N LYS A 1 -1.60 -13.51 24.07
CA LYS A 1 -1.12 -14.34 25.20
C LYS A 1 -2.36 -14.82 25.95
N GLY A 2 -2.72 -16.10 25.78
CA GLY A 2 -3.95 -16.66 26.33
C GLY A 2 -3.94 -16.73 27.86
N SER A 3 -5.12 -16.54 28.45
CA SER A 3 -5.37 -16.58 29.89
C SER A 3 -4.94 -17.92 30.47
N ARG A 4 -3.93 -17.92 31.35
CA ARG A 4 -3.44 -19.12 32.03
C ARG A 4 -4.21 -19.27 33.36
N CYS A 5 -5.05 -20.29 33.47
CA CYS A 5 -5.62 -20.68 34.78
C CYS A 5 -4.50 -21.32 35.63
N CYS A 6 -4.41 -20.96 36.92
CA CYS A 6 -3.43 -21.56 37.81
C CYS A 6 -3.85 -22.98 38.23
N LYS A 7 -2.87 -23.83 38.55
CA LYS A 7 -3.06 -25.27 38.81
C LYS A 7 -4.01 -25.57 39.97
N ILE A 8 -4.19 -24.63 40.90
CA ILE A 8 -5.09 -24.76 42.03
C ILE A 8 -6.57 -24.67 41.64
N HIS A 9 -6.88 -24.11 40.47
CA HIS A 9 -8.26 -23.96 39.98
C HIS A 9 -8.65 -25.05 38.97
N THR A 10 -7.74 -25.99 38.69
CA THR A 10 -7.95 -27.02 37.68
C THR A 10 -7.64 -28.41 38.22
N SER A 11 -8.54 -29.37 38.01
CA SER A 11 -8.30 -30.79 38.26
C SER A 11 -8.53 -31.58 36.96
N ASN A 12 -7.57 -32.44 36.59
CA ASN A 12 -7.58 -33.20 35.32
C ASN A 12 -7.80 -32.34 34.07
N GLY A 13 -7.30 -31.11 34.06
CA GLY A 13 -7.46 -30.17 32.94
C GLY A 13 -8.82 -29.46 32.88
N TYR A 14 -9.72 -29.75 33.82
CA TYR A 14 -11.02 -29.09 33.96
C TYR A 14 -11.02 -28.12 35.13
N LEU A 15 -11.78 -27.04 35.05
CA LEU A 15 -11.98 -26.12 36.17
C LEU A 15 -12.75 -26.80 37.30
N LEU A 16 -12.36 -26.51 38.54
CA LEU A 16 -13.10 -26.98 39.72
C LEU A 16 -14.50 -26.34 39.75
N ARG A 17 -15.50 -27.12 40.16
CA ARG A 17 -16.91 -26.68 40.21
C ARG A 17 -17.10 -25.46 41.09
N GLU A 18 -16.35 -25.37 42.19
CA GLU A 18 -16.37 -24.25 43.13
C GLU A 18 -15.81 -22.96 42.52
N ASP A 19 -14.84 -23.08 41.62
CA ASP A 19 -14.24 -21.95 40.91
C ASP A 19 -15.06 -21.53 39.69
N PHE A 20 -15.90 -22.42 39.16
CA PHE A 20 -16.86 -22.09 38.10
C PHE A 20 -17.84 -21.00 38.53
N PHE A 21 -18.32 -21.03 39.78
CA PHE A 21 -19.22 -20.01 40.32
C PHE A 21 -18.53 -18.66 40.61
N LYS A 22 -17.20 -18.63 40.63
CA LYS A 22 -16.39 -17.42 40.77
C LYS A 22 -16.10 -16.76 39.43
N LEU A 23 -16.40 -17.44 38.31
CA LEU A 23 -16.40 -16.83 36.98
C LEU A 23 -17.57 -15.88 36.89
N THR A 24 -17.37 -14.66 37.36
CA THR A 24 -18.25 -13.56 37.00
C THR A 24 -18.03 -13.29 35.53
N ALA A 25 -19.09 -13.39 34.73
CA ALA A 25 -19.07 -12.79 33.39
C ALA A 25 -18.65 -11.33 33.58
N TYR A 26 -17.53 -10.96 32.94
CA TYR A 26 -17.05 -9.59 32.97
C TYR A 26 -18.21 -8.69 32.55
N LYS A 27 -18.76 -7.90 33.48
CA LYS A 27 -19.87 -6.98 33.23
C LYS A 27 -19.43 -5.72 32.47
N ASP A 28 -18.16 -5.64 32.08
CA ASP A 28 -17.68 -4.54 31.25
C ASP A 28 -17.76 -4.91 29.77
N ASP A 29 -18.55 -4.11 29.06
CA ASP A 29 -18.55 -3.95 27.61
C ASP A 29 -18.67 -5.25 26.81
N TYR A 30 -19.86 -5.87 26.87
CA TYR A 30 -20.39 -6.37 25.60
C TYR A 30 -20.61 -5.11 24.73
N ARG A 31 -19.62 -4.74 23.91
CA ARG A 31 -19.88 -3.88 22.76
C ARG A 31 -20.85 -4.67 21.90
N ILE A 32 -22.16 -4.46 22.09
CA ILE A 32 -23.16 -5.02 21.20
C ILE A 32 -22.75 -4.51 19.81
N PHE A 33 -22.25 -5.41 18.98
CA PHE A 33 -22.11 -5.20 17.55
C PHE A 33 -23.53 -5.13 16.98
N ASN A 34 -24.25 -4.06 17.30
CA ASN A 34 -25.61 -3.87 16.85
C ASN A 34 -25.58 -3.41 15.40
N LEU A 35 -26.67 -3.70 14.67
CA LEU A 35 -26.79 -3.36 13.26
C LEU A 35 -26.50 -1.87 13.01
N ASN A 36 -26.93 -0.99 13.91
CA ASN A 36 -26.71 0.45 13.81
C ASN A 36 -25.23 0.85 13.91
N TYR A 37 -24.44 0.16 14.75
CA TYR A 37 -23.01 0.38 14.89
C TYR A 37 -22.27 -0.04 13.61
N ILE A 38 -22.66 -1.19 13.04
CA ILE A 38 -22.11 -1.65 11.76
C ILE A 38 -22.48 -0.67 10.64
N VAL A 39 -23.75 -0.29 10.54
CA VAL A 39 -24.23 0.65 9.51
C VAL A 39 -23.55 2.02 9.65
N ASN A 40 -23.47 2.57 10.86
CA ASN A 40 -22.79 3.85 11.11
C ASN A 40 -21.30 3.78 10.80
N THR A 41 -20.64 2.66 11.12
CA THR A 41 -19.22 2.44 10.80
C THR A 41 -19.04 2.37 9.29
N MET A 42 -19.86 1.59 8.58
CA MET A 42 -19.83 1.49 7.12
C MET A 42 -20.10 2.83 6.45
N GLN A 43 -21.06 3.62 6.95
CA GLN A 43 -21.34 4.97 6.45
C GLN A 43 -20.17 5.94 6.68
N LYS A 44 -19.52 5.89 7.86
CA LYS A 44 -18.32 6.69 8.14
C LYS A 44 -17.17 6.30 7.22
N LEU A 45 -16.92 5.01 7.03
CA LEU A 45 -15.92 4.50 6.09
C LEU A 45 -16.22 4.96 4.66
N ARG A 46 -17.48 4.88 4.23
CA ARG A 46 -17.90 5.33 2.89
C ARG A 46 -17.68 6.83 2.70
N LYS A 47 -17.99 7.64 3.71
CA LYS A 47 -17.70 9.08 3.69
C LYS A 47 -16.20 9.33 3.62
N MET A 48 -15.39 8.64 4.42
CA MET A 48 -13.92 8.76 4.40
C MET A 48 -13.32 8.36 3.05
N VAL A 49 -13.81 7.26 2.44
CA VAL A 49 -13.37 6.81 1.11
C VAL A 49 -13.80 7.79 0.02
N ASN A 50 -14.98 8.40 0.12
CA ASN A 50 -15.43 9.40 -0.84
C ASN A 50 -14.70 10.76 -0.68
N SER A 51 -14.18 11.06 0.52
CA SER A 51 -13.35 12.24 0.78
C SER A 51 -11.90 12.04 0.34
N ASN A 52 -11.39 10.81 0.45
CA ASN A 52 -10.07 10.43 -0.05
C ASN A 52 -10.14 10.22 -1.56
N LYS A 53 -9.90 11.31 -2.28
CA LYS A 53 -9.54 11.26 -3.70
C LYS A 53 -8.38 10.26 -3.89
N ASN A 54 -8.31 9.66 -5.06
CA ASN A 54 -7.22 8.77 -5.48
C ASN A 54 -5.86 9.34 -5.06
N VAL A 55 -4.88 8.48 -4.81
CA VAL A 55 -3.56 8.92 -4.38
C VAL A 55 -2.94 9.79 -5.46
N ASP A 56 -2.77 11.08 -5.17
CA ASP A 56 -2.19 12.03 -6.10
C ASP A 56 -0.68 12.10 -5.85
N PHE A 57 0.07 11.40 -6.69
CA PHE A 57 1.52 11.40 -6.58
C PHE A 57 2.16 12.69 -7.06
N ASP A 58 1.42 13.57 -7.73
CA ASP A 58 1.90 14.89 -8.16
C ASP A 58 1.74 15.95 -7.07
N ASP A 59 0.87 15.71 -6.09
CA ASP A 59 0.76 16.56 -4.90
C ASP A 59 1.77 16.12 -3.82
N PRO A 60 2.78 16.96 -3.49
CA PRO A 60 3.75 16.66 -2.44
C PRO A 60 3.12 16.51 -1.06
N LEU A 61 1.93 17.09 -0.82
CA LEU A 61 1.21 16.99 0.44
C LEU A 61 0.27 15.77 0.52
N SER A 62 0.04 15.07 -0.60
CA SER A 62 -0.88 13.92 -0.63
C SER A 62 -0.37 12.71 0.15
N LEU A 63 0.95 12.58 0.36
CA LEU A 63 1.56 11.46 1.08
C LEU A 63 2.75 11.96 1.90
N SER A 64 2.89 11.45 3.12
CA SER A 64 4.15 11.58 3.86
C SER A 64 5.28 10.80 3.14
N ASP A 65 6.53 11.18 3.39
CA ASP A 65 7.69 10.48 2.80
C ASP A 65 7.74 9.00 3.18
N ILE A 66 7.27 8.65 4.38
CA ILE A 66 7.19 7.27 4.86
C ILE A 66 6.15 6.49 4.04
N GLU A 67 4.96 7.06 3.83
CA GLU A 67 3.93 6.42 3.01
C GLU A 67 4.37 6.27 1.56
N TYR A 68 4.97 7.31 1.00
CA TYR A 68 5.53 7.28 -0.36
C TYR A 68 6.55 6.15 -0.50
N LYS A 69 7.51 6.04 0.44
CA LYS A 69 8.52 4.98 0.45
C LYS A 69 7.94 3.60 0.68
N ASN A 70 6.90 3.46 1.50
CA ASN A 70 6.22 2.18 1.71
C ASN A 70 5.53 1.68 0.44
N LEU A 71 4.89 2.58 -0.30
CA LEU A 71 4.17 2.27 -1.53
C LEU A 71 5.11 1.99 -2.71
N THR A 72 6.18 2.76 -2.86
CA THR A 72 7.05 2.73 -4.05
C THR A 72 8.39 2.02 -3.81
N GLY A 73 8.84 1.94 -2.56
CA GLY A 73 10.20 1.52 -2.19
C GLY A 73 11.26 2.62 -2.32
N PHE A 74 10.90 3.79 -2.85
CA PHE A 74 11.82 4.89 -3.17
C PHE A 74 11.51 6.11 -2.29
N THR A 75 12.51 6.94 -1.98
CA THR A 75 12.25 8.32 -1.54
C THR A 75 11.83 9.17 -2.74
N ARG A 76 11.15 10.30 -2.49
CA ARG A 76 10.81 11.26 -3.56
C ARG A 76 12.05 11.72 -4.34
N THR A 77 13.14 12.01 -3.64
CA THR A 77 14.42 12.38 -4.25
C THR A 77 15.00 11.29 -5.16
N GLN A 78 14.93 10.01 -4.76
CA GLN A 78 15.37 8.90 -5.59
C GLN A 78 14.47 8.73 -6.81
N HIS A 79 13.16 8.94 -6.63
CA HIS A 79 12.22 8.93 -7.73
C HIS A 79 12.53 10.03 -8.75
N ASP A 80 12.70 11.27 -8.31
CA ASP A 80 13.04 12.41 -9.17
C ASP A 80 14.38 12.19 -9.89
N HIS A 81 15.35 11.60 -9.21
CA HIS A 81 16.61 11.19 -9.80
C HIS A 81 16.42 10.19 -10.95
N VAL A 82 15.62 9.14 -10.77
CA VAL A 82 15.29 8.21 -11.87
C VAL A 82 14.59 8.93 -13.02
N LEU A 83 13.64 9.81 -12.72
CA LEU A 83 12.90 10.57 -13.72
C LEU A 83 13.82 11.49 -14.54
N SER A 84 14.89 12.03 -13.94
CA SER A 84 15.84 12.93 -14.61
C SER A 84 16.60 12.28 -15.77
N TYR A 85 16.73 10.95 -15.79
CA TYR A 85 17.36 10.21 -16.90
C TYR A 85 16.44 10.00 -18.09
N ILE A 86 15.12 10.17 -17.90
CA ILE A 86 14.14 9.88 -18.95
C ILE A 86 13.84 11.18 -19.72
N PRO A 87 14.10 11.23 -21.04
CA PRO A 87 13.85 12.43 -21.83
C PRO A 87 12.36 12.82 -21.82
N ALA A 88 12.11 14.14 -21.84
CA ALA A 88 10.76 14.66 -22.00
C ALA A 88 10.14 14.13 -23.30
N GLY A 89 8.94 13.54 -23.20
CA GLY A 89 8.24 12.91 -24.33
C GLY A 89 8.51 11.42 -24.54
N ALA A 90 9.47 10.80 -23.83
CA ALA A 90 9.67 9.35 -23.88
C ALA A 90 8.53 8.58 -23.19
N LEU A 91 7.85 9.21 -22.22
CA LEU A 91 6.68 8.66 -21.54
C LEU A 91 5.41 9.35 -22.06
N LYS A 92 4.38 8.56 -22.37
CA LYS A 92 3.07 9.10 -22.77
C LYS A 92 2.36 9.68 -21.54
N THR A 93 2.31 11.00 -21.46
CA THR A 93 1.56 11.73 -20.45
C THR A 93 0.11 11.97 -20.89
N SER A 94 -0.77 12.20 -19.93
CA SER A 94 -2.15 12.63 -20.17
C SER A 94 -2.60 13.54 -19.03
N ILE A 95 -3.77 14.17 -19.14
CA ILE A 95 -4.33 15.02 -18.06
C ILE A 95 -4.35 14.31 -16.69
N ASN A 96 -4.52 12.99 -16.66
CA ASN A 96 -4.50 12.18 -15.42
C ASN A 96 -3.18 11.41 -15.22
N ARG A 97 -2.11 11.76 -15.96
CA ARG A 97 -0.84 11.01 -15.97
C ARG A 97 0.34 11.94 -16.18
N SER A 98 0.95 12.39 -15.08
CA SER A 98 2.28 12.96 -15.14
C SER A 98 3.33 11.86 -15.38
N PRO A 99 4.55 12.23 -15.82
CA PRO A 99 5.70 11.31 -15.83
C PRO A 99 5.96 10.70 -14.45
N HIS A 100 5.67 11.44 -13.38
CA HIS A 100 5.89 11.02 -12.01
C HIS A 100 4.93 9.89 -11.58
N CYS A 101 3.64 10.05 -11.89
CA CYS A 101 2.63 9.01 -11.67
C CYS A 101 2.91 7.72 -12.48
N VAL A 102 3.43 7.86 -13.71
CA VAL A 102 3.76 6.73 -14.61
C VAL A 102 4.89 5.86 -14.05
N ILE A 103 5.98 6.47 -13.57
CA ILE A 103 7.07 5.73 -12.90
C ILE A 103 6.58 5.14 -11.58
N THR A 104 5.85 5.93 -10.79
CA THR A 104 5.28 5.46 -9.53
C THR A 104 4.41 4.23 -9.71
N CYS A 105 3.59 4.17 -10.76
CA CYS A 105 2.77 3.01 -11.09
C CYS A 105 3.59 1.73 -11.25
N LEU A 106 4.72 1.81 -11.96
CA LEU A 106 5.65 0.69 -12.13
C LEU A 106 6.31 0.31 -10.79
N LEU A 107 6.77 1.28 -10.02
CA LEU A 107 7.41 1.04 -8.73
C LEU A 107 6.46 0.36 -7.73
N MET A 108 5.21 0.84 -7.64
CA MET A 108 4.17 0.21 -6.82
C MET A 108 3.88 -1.21 -7.29
N LYS A 109 3.86 -1.47 -8.60
CA LYS A 109 3.68 -2.82 -9.13
C LYS A 109 4.77 -3.77 -8.66
N LEU A 110 6.04 -3.34 -8.74
CA LEU A 110 7.20 -4.13 -8.33
C LEU A 110 7.27 -4.30 -6.80
N ARG A 111 6.91 -3.26 -6.04
CA ARG A 111 6.98 -3.25 -4.58
C ARG A 111 5.86 -4.06 -3.91
N LEU A 112 4.62 -3.87 -4.37
CA LEU A 112 3.44 -4.39 -3.69
C LEU A 112 2.94 -5.71 -4.28
N GLY A 113 3.32 -6.05 -5.52
CA GLY A 113 2.88 -7.28 -6.19
C GLY A 113 1.36 -7.36 -6.45
N VAL A 114 0.63 -6.24 -6.32
CA VAL A 114 -0.82 -6.19 -6.45
C VAL A 114 -1.30 -6.33 -7.90
N SER A 115 -2.58 -6.65 -8.10
CA SER A 115 -3.17 -6.76 -9.43
C SER A 115 -3.31 -5.39 -10.12
N ASN A 116 -3.34 -5.39 -11.45
CA ASN A 116 -3.46 -4.15 -12.23
C ASN A 116 -4.80 -3.44 -12.01
N SER A 117 -5.85 -4.16 -11.60
CA SER A 117 -7.12 -3.56 -11.20
C SER A 117 -7.02 -2.79 -9.89
N VAL A 118 -6.26 -3.31 -8.91
CA VAL A 118 -6.02 -2.60 -7.65
C VAL A 118 -5.21 -1.33 -7.88
N LEU A 119 -4.15 -1.40 -8.70
CA LEU A 119 -3.38 -0.21 -9.09
C LEU A 119 -4.26 0.82 -9.82
N ALA A 120 -5.14 0.36 -10.72
CA ALA A 120 -6.06 1.24 -11.42
C ALA A 120 -6.95 2.02 -10.44
N SER A 121 -7.49 1.34 -9.43
CA SER A 121 -8.29 1.97 -8.38
C SER A 121 -7.48 2.93 -7.51
N MET A 122 -6.27 2.56 -7.08
CA MET A 122 -5.45 3.42 -6.20
C MET A 122 -4.99 4.71 -6.89
N LEU A 123 -4.70 4.62 -8.19
CA LEU A 123 -4.16 5.72 -9.00
C LEU A 123 -5.23 6.49 -9.79
N GLY A 124 -6.51 6.13 -9.66
CA GLY A 124 -7.58 6.76 -10.44
C GLY A 124 -7.47 6.54 -11.96
N ILE A 125 -6.89 5.42 -12.39
CA ILE A 125 -6.76 5.06 -13.80
C ILE A 125 -8.01 4.29 -14.23
N ASP A 126 -8.65 4.72 -15.32
CA ASP A 126 -9.97 4.21 -15.74
C ASP A 126 -10.08 2.69 -15.89
N ASN A 127 -8.98 2.01 -16.29
CA ASN A 127 -9.01 0.57 -16.47
C ASN A 127 -7.64 -0.12 -16.32
N LYS A 128 -7.68 -1.43 -16.06
CA LYS A 128 -6.48 -2.27 -15.88
C LYS A 128 -5.60 -2.41 -17.13
N ARG A 129 -6.16 -2.23 -18.34
CA ARG A 129 -5.39 -2.31 -19.60
C ARG A 129 -4.44 -1.11 -19.72
N LYS A 130 -4.93 0.09 -19.41
CA LYS A 130 -4.11 1.31 -19.33
C LYS A 130 -2.95 1.13 -18.35
N VAL A 131 -3.18 0.49 -17.19
CA VAL A 131 -2.11 0.15 -16.24
C VAL A 131 -1.07 -0.78 -16.88
N THR A 132 -1.50 -1.82 -17.60
CA THR A 132 -0.60 -2.70 -18.34
C THR A 132 0.25 -1.93 -19.35
N ASP A 133 -0.36 -1.02 -20.13
CA ASP A 133 0.36 -0.22 -21.13
C ASP A 133 1.37 0.73 -20.48
N ILE A 134 0.97 1.36 -19.37
CA ILE A 134 1.85 2.22 -18.55
C ILE A 134 3.07 1.42 -18.09
N ILE A 135 2.86 0.27 -17.46
CA ILE A 135 3.94 -0.59 -16.98
C ILE A 135 4.90 -0.96 -18.11
N HIS A 136 4.39 -1.45 -19.25
CA HIS A 136 5.25 -1.83 -20.38
C HIS A 136 6.04 -0.65 -20.95
N SER A 137 5.38 0.48 -21.19
CA SER A 137 6.04 1.68 -21.72
C SER A 137 7.10 2.24 -20.77
N THR A 138 6.82 2.23 -19.47
CA THR A 138 7.74 2.71 -18.43
C THR A 138 8.94 1.79 -18.30
N SER A 139 8.72 0.47 -18.27
CA SER A 139 9.81 -0.51 -18.26
C SER A 139 10.69 -0.37 -19.50
N ALA A 140 10.11 -0.21 -20.69
CA ALA A 140 10.87 -0.01 -21.91
C ALA A 140 11.69 1.30 -21.88
N ALA A 141 11.09 2.39 -21.37
CA ALA A 141 11.80 3.67 -21.21
C ALA A 141 12.97 3.56 -20.22
N LEU A 142 12.77 2.91 -19.07
CA LEU A 142 13.84 2.70 -18.09
C LEU A 142 14.97 1.84 -18.66
N VAL A 143 14.66 0.74 -19.35
CA VAL A 143 15.67 -0.11 -20.01
C VAL A 143 16.47 0.67 -21.03
N LYS A 144 15.83 1.60 -21.76
CA LYS A 144 16.48 2.38 -22.81
C LYS A 144 17.31 3.55 -22.27
N TYR A 145 16.83 4.26 -21.26
CA TYR A 145 17.39 5.56 -20.85
C TYR A 145 18.03 5.56 -19.47
N PHE A 146 17.56 4.72 -18.54
CA PHE A 146 18.06 4.72 -17.16
C PHE A 146 19.07 3.59 -16.93
N VAL A 147 18.69 2.37 -17.29
CA VAL A 147 19.45 1.14 -17.06
C VAL A 147 20.89 1.18 -17.60
N PRO A 148 21.18 1.73 -18.81
CA PRO A 148 22.55 1.74 -19.34
C PRO A 148 23.55 2.50 -18.44
N HIS A 149 23.08 3.44 -17.62
CA HIS A 149 23.92 4.17 -16.67
C HIS A 149 24.33 3.34 -15.44
N TYR A 150 23.68 2.19 -15.22
CA TYR A 150 23.86 1.35 -14.01
C TYR A 150 24.11 -0.13 -14.29
N LEU A 151 23.89 -0.60 -15.52
CA LEU A 151 24.18 -1.97 -15.97
C LEU A 151 25.37 -2.05 -16.96
N GLY A 152 26.22 -1.01 -16.99
CA GLY A 152 27.46 -1.03 -17.76
C GLY A 152 28.62 -1.60 -16.95
N LEU A 153 29.48 -2.37 -17.62
CA LEU A 153 30.86 -2.67 -17.18
C LEU A 153 31.75 -1.41 -17.10
N ALA A 154 31.18 -0.20 -17.20
CA ALA A 154 31.89 1.08 -17.12
C ALA A 154 32.50 1.35 -15.74
N HIS A 155 32.14 0.57 -14.70
CA HIS A 155 32.79 0.58 -13.39
C HIS A 155 33.99 -0.39 -13.30
N ILE A 156 34.23 -1.22 -14.32
CA ILE A 156 35.43 -2.05 -14.48
C ILE A 156 36.31 -1.43 -15.57
N ASN A 157 36.68 -0.16 -15.41
CA ASN A 157 37.91 0.29 -16.05
C ASN A 157 39.06 -0.13 -15.13
N ARG A 158 39.73 -1.20 -15.55
CA ARG A 158 41.00 -1.64 -14.99
C ARG A 158 42.10 -0.81 -15.66
N GLU A 159 42.20 0.45 -15.27
CA GLU A 159 43.47 1.17 -15.34
C GLU A 159 44.21 0.97 -14.01
#